data_AF-A0A316YMD2-F1
#
_entry.id   AF-A0A316YMD2-F1
#
_cell.length_a   1.000
_cell.length_b   1.000
_cell.length_c   1.000
_cell.angle_alpha   90.00
_cell.angle_beta   90.00
_cell.angle_gamma   90.00
#
_symmetry.space_group_name_H-M   'P 1'
#
loop_
_entity.id
_entity.type
_entity.pdbx_description
1 polymer ?
#
loop_
_entity_poly.entity_id
_entity_poly.type
_entity_poly.pdbx_seq_one_letter_code
_entity_poly.pdbx_strand_id
1 'polypeptide(L)'
;MPKEATWSVVELLDQVKEGREIGKEELAKLHRLAALEMPSDEEGLQRTKRDLEAMIGLVDAVRSIEVEKGNDVGVGRIWPEGRFQRLSEGQPAEGSKETLDRDRLLGLAKRTERGFYVVDRPKGEPSE
;
A
#
# COMPACT_ATOMS: atom_id res chain seq x y z
N MET A 1 -31.91 -23.71 -9.24
CA MET A 1 -31.58 -23.90 -7.81
C MET A 1 -30.27 -24.68 -7.72
N PRO A 2 -29.39 -24.36 -6.75
CA PRO A 2 -28.21 -25.17 -6.49
C PRO A 2 -28.65 -26.60 -6.13
N LYS A 3 -27.94 -27.60 -6.68
CA LYS A 3 -28.31 -29.02 -6.58
C LYS A 3 -27.67 -29.73 -5.40
N GLU A 4 -26.70 -29.11 -4.75
CA GLU A 4 -25.92 -29.66 -3.65
C GLU A 4 -25.73 -28.59 -2.57
N ALA A 5 -25.48 -29.02 -1.33
CA ALA A 5 -25.15 -28.11 -0.24
C ALA A 5 -23.76 -27.51 -0.51
N THR A 6 -23.73 -26.22 -0.84
CA THR A 6 -22.49 -25.44 -0.92
C THR A 6 -22.17 -24.86 0.44
N TRP A 7 -20.90 -24.90 0.83
CA TRP A 7 -20.41 -24.24 2.03
C TRP A 7 -20.65 -22.72 1.95
N SER A 8 -20.98 -22.11 3.08
CA SER A 8 -21.06 -20.65 3.19
C SER A 8 -19.67 -20.06 3.32
N VAL A 9 -19.36 -19.06 2.50
CA VAL A 9 -18.09 -18.31 2.61
C VAL A 9 -17.99 -17.62 3.96
N VAL A 10 -19.12 -17.17 4.52
CA VAL A 10 -19.17 -16.51 5.84
C VAL A 10 -18.76 -17.50 6.93
N GLU A 11 -19.31 -18.71 6.90
CA GLU A 11 -18.97 -19.76 7.87
C GLU A 11 -17.50 -20.21 7.76
N LEU A 12 -16.93 -20.17 6.55
CA LEU A 12 -15.52 -20.47 6.33
C LEU A 12 -14.62 -19.35 6.89
N LEU A 13 -15.01 -18.09 6.74
CA LEU A 13 -14.26 -16.94 7.24
C LEU A 13 -14.38 -16.80 8.76
N ASP A 14 -15.49 -17.19 9.37
CA ASP A 14 -15.65 -17.19 10.84
C ASP A 14 -14.72 -18.21 11.54
N GLN A 15 -14.21 -19.20 10.80
CA GLN A 15 -13.21 -20.15 11.31
C GLN A 15 -11.79 -19.58 11.30
N VAL A 16 -11.58 -18.43 10.65
CA VAL A 16 -10.30 -17.73 10.64
C VAL A 16 -10.07 -17.13 12.03
N LYS A 17 -8.94 -17.50 12.63
CA LYS A 17 -8.53 -16.97 13.94
C LYS A 17 -8.34 -15.45 13.87
N GLU A 18 -8.54 -14.79 15.00
CA GLU A 18 -8.06 -13.41 15.18
C GLU A 18 -6.58 -13.34 14.79
N GLY A 19 -6.22 -12.31 14.01
CA GLY A 19 -4.84 -12.10 13.58
C GLY A 19 -3.92 -11.88 14.78
N ARG A 20 -2.61 -11.93 14.54
CA ARG A 20 -1.64 -11.71 15.62
C ARG A 20 -1.89 -10.35 16.30
N GLU A 21 -1.67 -10.31 17.60
CA GLU A 21 -1.78 -9.06 18.35
C GLU A 21 -0.68 -8.07 17.94
N ILE A 22 -1.05 -6.81 17.73
CA ILE A 22 -0.14 -5.71 17.39
C ILE A 22 0.17 -4.88 18.64
N GLY A 23 1.46 -4.75 18.96
CA GLY A 23 1.93 -3.89 20.04
C GLY A 23 1.86 -2.39 19.67
N LYS A 24 1.79 -1.53 20.69
CA LYS A 24 1.75 -0.06 20.50
C LYS A 24 2.96 0.48 19.71
N GLU A 25 4.14 -0.06 19.97
CA GLU A 25 5.38 0.32 19.27
C GLU A 25 5.32 -0.03 17.78
N GLU A 26 4.81 -1.22 17.46
CA GLU A 26 4.63 -1.65 16.08
C GLU A 26 3.60 -0.78 15.36
N LEU A 27 2.49 -0.47 16.02
CA LEU A 27 1.48 0.44 15.48
C LEU A 27 2.07 1.83 15.20
N ALA A 28 2.89 2.37 16.12
CA ALA A 28 3.58 3.64 15.92
C ALA A 28 4.57 3.59 14.74
N LYS A 29 5.29 2.47 14.59
CA LYS A 29 6.19 2.26 13.45
C LYS A 29 5.43 2.23 12.13
N LEU A 30 4.28 1.56 12.07
CA LEU A 30 3.43 1.51 10.88
C LEU A 30 2.91 2.90 10.48
N HIS A 31 2.42 3.68 11.44
CA HIS A 31 1.97 5.05 11.17
C HIS A 31 3.11 5.92 10.64
N ARG A 32 4.30 5.83 11.24
CA ARG A 32 5.49 6.53 10.75
C ARG A 32 5.85 6.14 9.32
N LEU A 33 5.85 4.85 8.99
CA LEU A 33 6.18 4.36 7.65
C LEU A 33 5.14 4.76 6.61
N ALA A 34 3.88 4.84 7.01
CA ALA A 34 2.78 5.29 6.16
C ALA A 34 2.66 6.83 6.08
N ALA A 35 3.54 7.58 6.75
CA ALA A 35 3.43 9.03 6.92
C ALA A 35 2.07 9.49 7.48
N LEU A 36 1.49 8.68 8.37
CA LEU A 36 0.24 8.95 9.08
C LEU A 36 0.52 9.44 10.49
N GLU A 37 -0.36 10.32 10.99
CA GLU A 37 -0.38 10.71 12.39
C GLU A 37 -1.03 9.60 13.24
N MET A 38 -0.49 9.38 14.44
CA MET A 38 -1.10 8.44 15.39
C MET A 38 -2.44 9.00 15.89
N PRO A 39 -3.46 8.15 16.10
CA PRO A 39 -4.68 8.54 16.78
C PRO A 39 -4.36 9.18 18.15
N SER A 40 -4.97 10.32 18.43
CA SER A 40 -4.74 11.08 19.65
C SER A 40 -5.48 10.52 20.86
N ASP A 41 -6.58 9.82 20.62
CA ASP A 41 -7.46 9.24 21.64
C ASP A 41 -7.32 7.71 21.71
N GLU A 42 -7.60 7.16 22.89
CA GLU A 42 -7.48 5.74 23.15
C GLU A 42 -8.50 4.91 22.37
N GLU A 43 -9.70 5.45 22.14
CA GLU A 43 -10.76 4.75 21.39
C GLU A 43 -10.35 4.54 19.92
N GLY A 44 -9.82 5.59 19.27
CA GLY A 44 -9.27 5.54 17.93
C GLY A 44 -8.09 4.58 17.83
N LEU A 45 -7.19 4.59 18.82
CA LEU A 45 -6.07 3.65 18.88
C LEU A 45 -6.54 2.19 18.93
N GLN A 46 -7.48 1.88 19.81
CA GLN A 46 -8.02 0.52 19.96
C GLN A 46 -8.80 0.08 18.73
N ARG A 47 -9.54 0.99 18.10
CA ARG A 47 -10.24 0.72 16.86
C ARG A 47 -9.26 0.39 15.73
N THR A 48 -8.26 1.24 15.49
CA THR A 48 -7.26 1.00 14.45
C THR A 48 -6.48 -0.28 14.70
N LYS A 49 -6.15 -0.59 15.97
CA LYS A 49 -5.52 -1.85 16.36
C LYS A 49 -6.40 -3.05 15.97
N ARG A 50 -7.66 -3.06 16.40
CA ARG A 50 -8.62 -4.15 16.09
C ARG A 50 -8.81 -4.34 14.59
N ASP A 51 -8.96 -3.24 13.84
CA ASP A 51 -9.17 -3.28 12.40
C ASP A 51 -7.95 -3.89 11.68
N LEU A 52 -6.72 -3.53 12.11
CA LEU A 52 -5.49 -4.11 11.57
C LEU A 52 -5.34 -5.59 11.92
N GLU A 53 -5.64 -5.98 13.15
CA GLU A 53 -5.56 -7.38 13.60
C GLU A 53 -6.56 -8.27 12.84
N ALA A 54 -7.78 -7.78 12.61
CA ALA A 54 -8.77 -8.47 11.79
C ALA A 54 -8.28 -8.65 10.34
N MET A 55 -7.69 -7.61 9.73
CA MET A 55 -7.13 -7.70 8.38
C MET A 55 -5.95 -8.69 8.31
N ILE A 56 -5.09 -8.72 9.32
CA ILE A 56 -3.98 -9.69 9.39
C ILE A 56 -4.53 -11.12 9.44
N GLY A 57 -5.55 -11.38 10.26
CA GLY A 57 -6.18 -12.70 10.35
C GLY A 57 -6.68 -13.19 8.99
N LEU A 58 -7.35 -12.32 8.24
CA LEU A 58 -7.82 -12.63 6.89
C LEU A 58 -6.68 -12.97 5.91
N VAL A 59 -5.58 -12.21 5.96
CA VAL A 59 -4.41 -12.47 5.11
C VAL A 59 -3.71 -13.77 5.50
N ASP A 60 -3.59 -14.05 6.79
CA ASP A 60 -2.99 -15.28 7.30
C ASP A 60 -3.83 -16.52 6.92
N ALA A 61 -5.15 -16.39 6.81
CA ALA A 61 -5.99 -17.46 6.29
C ALA A 61 -5.62 -17.86 4.86
N VAL A 62 -5.40 -16.87 3.98
CA VAL A 62 -5.00 -17.11 2.59
C VAL A 62 -3.58 -17.68 2.51
N ARG A 63 -2.70 -17.32 3.44
CA ARG A 63 -1.33 -17.83 3.49
C ARG A 63 -1.25 -19.34 3.69
N SER A 64 -2.27 -19.95 4.29
CA SER A 64 -2.32 -21.40 4.51
C SER A 64 -2.65 -22.22 3.26
N ILE A 65 -3.06 -21.57 2.16
CA ILE A 65 -3.47 -22.24 0.93
C ILE A 65 -2.24 -22.67 0.13
N GLU A 66 -2.16 -23.94 -0.22
CA GLU A 66 -1.14 -24.45 -1.12
C GLU A 66 -1.38 -23.91 -2.53
N VAL A 67 -0.42 -23.13 -3.03
CA VAL A 67 -0.43 -22.65 -4.42
C VAL A 67 0.37 -23.63 -5.26
N GLU A 68 -0.24 -24.17 -6.33
CA GLU A 68 0.48 -24.98 -7.30
C GLU A 68 1.67 -24.18 -7.86
N LYS A 69 2.88 -24.73 -7.76
CA LYS A 69 4.13 -24.12 -8.24
C LYS A 69 4.25 -24.16 -9.77
N GLY A 70 3.17 -23.85 -10.47
CA GLY A 70 3.02 -24.03 -11.92
C GLY A 70 3.16 -22.76 -12.75
N ASN A 71 3.07 -21.58 -12.14
CA ASN A 71 3.38 -20.32 -12.80
C ASN A 71 4.19 -19.49 -11.82
N ASP A 72 5.39 -19.09 -12.23
CA ASP A 72 6.21 -18.04 -11.61
C ASP A 72 5.47 -16.69 -11.66
N VAL A 73 4.28 -16.59 -11.05
CA VAL A 73 3.59 -15.34 -10.77
C VAL A 73 4.12 -14.78 -9.45
N GLY A 74 5.43 -14.88 -9.27
CA GLY A 74 6.12 -13.83 -8.54
C GLY A 74 6.04 -12.57 -9.39
N VAL A 75 5.86 -11.43 -8.74
CA VAL A 75 6.20 -10.11 -9.30
C VAL A 75 5.12 -9.46 -10.17
N GLY A 76 4.20 -8.73 -9.50
CA GLY A 76 3.86 -7.32 -9.78
C GLY A 76 3.32 -6.88 -11.14
N ARG A 77 3.31 -7.72 -12.18
CA ARG A 77 2.77 -7.44 -13.51
C ARG A 77 2.31 -8.74 -14.16
N ILE A 78 1.00 -8.93 -14.25
CA ILE A 78 0.41 -9.99 -15.07
C ILE A 78 0.52 -9.55 -16.53
N TRP A 79 1.62 -9.94 -17.19
CA TRP A 79 1.71 -9.83 -18.64
C TRP A 79 1.03 -11.04 -19.26
N PRO A 80 0.16 -10.88 -20.28
CA PRO A 80 -0.30 -12.02 -21.06
C PRO A 80 0.92 -12.74 -21.64
N GLU A 81 0.91 -14.07 -21.59
CA GLU A 81 1.99 -14.95 -22.01
C GLU A 81 2.64 -14.48 -23.34
N GLY A 82 3.97 -14.41 -23.37
CA GLY A 82 4.73 -14.05 -24.56
C GLY A 82 4.98 -12.55 -24.80
N ARG A 83 4.58 -11.65 -23.88
CA ARG A 83 4.94 -10.22 -23.96
C ARG A 83 5.95 -9.82 -22.91
N PHE A 84 7.23 -9.92 -23.25
CA PHE A 84 8.28 -9.19 -22.53
C PHE A 84 8.29 -7.75 -23.04
N GLN A 85 8.24 -6.78 -22.14
CA GLN A 85 8.66 -5.42 -22.47
C GLN A 85 10.16 -5.52 -22.75
N ARG A 86 10.58 -5.31 -24.00
CA ARG A 86 12.00 -5.06 -24.29
C ARG A 86 12.36 -3.83 -23.45
N LEU A 87 13.22 -4.02 -22.45
CA LEU A 87 13.95 -2.90 -21.89
C LEU A 87 14.75 -2.36 -23.06
N SER A 88 14.30 -1.24 -23.64
CA SER A 88 15.05 -0.54 -24.66
C SER A 88 16.39 -0.19 -24.02
N GLU A 89 17.44 -0.91 -24.40
CA GLU A 89 18.81 -0.57 -24.04
C GLU A 89 19.07 0.86 -24.50
N GLY A 90 19.17 1.77 -23.54
CA GLY A 90 19.81 3.07 -23.73
C GLY A 90 19.14 4.08 -24.66
N GLN A 91 17.92 3.87 -25.17
CA GLN A 91 17.20 4.95 -25.85
C GLN A 91 16.38 5.76 -24.85
N PRO A 92 16.65 7.06 -24.64
CA PRO A 92 15.68 7.92 -23.98
C PRO A 92 14.39 7.78 -24.79
N ALA A 93 13.27 7.52 -24.12
CA ALA A 93 11.98 7.42 -24.77
C ALA A 93 11.79 8.64 -25.67
N GLU A 94 11.90 8.44 -26.98
CA GLU A 94 11.66 9.45 -28.01
C GLU A 94 10.14 9.53 -28.22
N GLY A 95 9.43 9.72 -27.10
CA GLY A 95 8.02 10.02 -27.01
C GLY A 95 7.96 11.28 -26.18
N SER A 96 8.04 12.43 -26.87
CA SER A 96 7.88 13.78 -26.33
C SER A 96 8.38 13.96 -24.89
N LYS A 97 9.61 14.44 -24.71
CA LYS A 97 9.86 15.33 -23.57
C LYS A 97 9.01 16.58 -23.79
N GLU A 98 7.71 16.45 -23.54
CA GLU A 98 6.82 17.60 -23.39
C GLU A 98 7.41 18.34 -22.20
N THR A 99 8.22 19.34 -22.50
CA THR A 99 8.83 20.19 -21.50
C THR A 99 7.67 21.01 -20.95
N LEU A 100 7.05 20.48 -19.91
CA LEU A 100 5.95 21.16 -19.25
C LEU A 100 6.47 22.47 -18.71
N ASP A 101 5.74 23.53 -19.02
CA ASP A 101 6.07 24.86 -18.55
C ASP A 101 6.13 24.91 -17.01
N ARG A 102 7.13 25.61 -16.49
CA ARG A 102 7.40 25.69 -15.05
C ARG A 102 6.20 26.26 -14.31
N ASP A 103 5.57 27.29 -14.86
CA ASP A 103 4.44 27.95 -14.22
C ASP A 103 3.22 27.02 -14.17
N ARG A 104 3.05 26.16 -15.17
CA ARG A 104 2.03 25.10 -15.16
C ARG A 104 2.27 24.06 -14.07
N LEU A 105 3.53 23.66 -13.83
CA LEU A 105 3.88 22.70 -12.77
C LEU A 105 3.71 23.28 -11.37
N LEU A 106 4.06 24.55 -11.19
CA LEU A 106 3.97 25.24 -9.91
C LEU A 106 2.54 25.71 -9.60
N GLY A 107 1.72 25.97 -10.62
CA GLY A 107 0.32 26.37 -10.46
C GLY A 107 -0.58 25.28 -9.86
N LEU A 108 -0.17 24.01 -9.94
CA LEU A 108 -0.90 22.90 -9.31
C LEU A 108 -0.54 22.70 -7.83
N ALA A 109 0.50 23.37 -7.33
CA ALA A 109 0.93 23.21 -5.96
C ALA A 109 0.11 24.06 -4.99
N LYS A 110 -0.12 23.52 -3.79
CA LYS A 110 -0.77 24.26 -2.70
C LYS A 110 0.05 25.47 -2.23
N ARG A 111 1.38 25.37 -2.25
CA ARG A 111 2.32 26.43 -1.83
C ARG A 111 3.58 26.40 -2.69
N THR A 112 3.98 27.56 -3.21
CA THR A 112 5.23 27.77 -3.93
C THR A 112 5.87 29.08 -3.49
N GLU A 113 7.21 29.15 -3.50
CA GLU A 113 7.97 30.35 -3.18
C GLU A 113 9.23 30.40 -4.04
N ARG A 114 9.51 31.57 -4.64
CA ARG A 114 10.69 31.80 -5.52
C ARG A 114 10.83 30.73 -6.63
N GLY A 115 9.69 30.20 -7.05
CA GLY A 115 9.57 29.16 -8.06
C GLY A 115 10.06 27.77 -7.64
N PHE A 116 9.93 27.46 -6.34
CA PHE A 116 10.12 26.13 -5.76
C PHE A 116 8.87 25.71 -4.98
N TYR A 117 8.67 24.40 -4.79
CA TYR A 117 7.67 23.86 -3.87
C TYR A 117 8.08 24.12 -2.43
N VAL A 118 7.13 24.57 -1.60
CA VAL A 118 7.38 24.82 -0.18
C VAL A 118 6.76 23.71 0.65
N VAL A 119 7.57 23.07 1.47
CA VAL A 119 7.16 22.05 2.43
C VAL A 119 7.53 22.53 3.82
N ASP A 120 6.59 22.45 4.76
CA ASP A 120 6.86 22.78 6.15
C ASP A 120 7.82 21.73 6.73
N ARG A 121 8.98 22.17 7.22
CA ARG A 121 9.88 21.28 7.95
C ARG A 121 9.35 21.11 9.37
N PRO A 122 9.26 19.87 9.89
CA PRO A 122 8.96 19.67 11.30
C PRO A 122 10.05 20.35 12.14
N LYS A 123 9.63 21.12 13.15
CA LYS A 123 10.54 21.78 14.10
C LYS A 123 11.27 20.71 14.93
N GLY A 124 12.41 20.23 14.46
CA GLY A 124 13.15 19.16 15.13
C GLY A 124 14.55 18.86 14.59
N GLU A 125 14.94 19.36 13.43
CA GLU A 125 16.30 19.18 12.92
C GLU A 125 17.06 20.51 12.91
N PRO A 126 18.24 20.60 13.55
CA PRO A 126 19.08 21.78 13.46
C PRO A 126 19.52 21.94 12.00
N SER A 127 19.38 23.17 11.51
CA SER A 127 19.97 23.55 10.23
C SER A 127 21.48 23.62 10.44
N GLU A 128 22.24 22.69 9.86
CA GLU A 128 23.65 22.94 9.56
C GLU A 128 23.79 23.97 8.43
#